data_AF-A0A504Z6P6-F1
#
_entry.id   AF-A0A504Z6P6-F1
#
_cell.length_a   1.000
_cell.length_b   1.000
_cell.length_c   1.000
_cell.angle_alpha   90.00
_cell.angle_beta   90.00
_cell.angle_gamma   90.00
#
_symmetry.space_group_name_H-M   'P 1'
#
loop_
_entity.id
_entity.type
_entity.pdbx_description
1 polymer ?
#
loop_
_entity_poly.entity_id
_entity_poly.type
_entity_poly.pdbx_seq_one_letter_code
_entity_poly.pdbx_strand_id
1 'polypeptide(L)'
;MTLAVFYSVPVLAVLDDVPCLDETWQYSDVSGKCYRFVGKSAPLKWAEASAACLQSLSTQSNQSVRLIQFSSEDELRALIEIMLRLGNMDSIWLDAHRDSSGKDFRWQNGTEPLQFPFLDWSEGRGNGQCLELSYLTSALPTSSNWKMDVTLQETDCEERKPFLCEHDVQLCQNPPGGFDNSSMVLTPPKAAPRKVFTVVCKEGSYMTPGSTSSRSVDADVNDTLGANQYYCDGKRDPSGDPQLYVANFKYSGYLVSKCARLQCPLYPQLLKNVENAPELPQGTTQLIFNFGETIDLNCTGGYVSLHNATSTVGRMECSQVDRFAAEGVWIPENYQVCVAVRCDLDELKSMVPKNAFLSSARNYQTDRLYAQHQVNEFSYYGNVITIRCNNGFLYPDRTTEKLVICKLAENSKTNGVYGGYGGTSLPLPGSCEATTCMYENAVIKHEHHMKPYFLIQNGTGDWMNVSKHEGIPYALQAKIRFFCEEGFETVNQNEDFNITCSDTGLWSPQLIGCIAKTAEIPSTNTGRFYTEPEEAKSAKAISSIMLILIFIFLGFVILLDLTTIGRDMKQLWSNLKLQQKRISRGRFKMSANNNTGKGESAFDNPDENDYATIRNRYG
;
A
#
# COMPACT_ATOMS: atom_id res chain seq x y z
N MET A 1 -13.08 63.62 60.31
CA MET A 1 -12.51 63.94 58.98
C MET A 1 -11.56 62.81 58.66
N THR A 2 -12.05 61.77 57.97
CA THR A 2 -11.32 60.52 57.73
C THR A 2 -11.05 60.46 56.22
N LEU A 3 -9.79 60.63 55.85
CA LEU A 3 -9.32 60.59 54.46
C LEU A 3 -9.28 59.12 54.01
N ALA A 4 -10.13 58.76 53.05
CA ALA A 4 -10.04 57.48 52.36
C ALA A 4 -9.04 57.61 51.21
N VAL A 5 -7.89 56.94 51.34
CA VAL A 5 -6.89 56.79 50.28
C VAL A 5 -7.39 55.71 49.33
N PHE A 6 -7.82 56.12 48.13
CA PHE A 6 -8.11 55.21 47.03
C PHE A 6 -6.78 54.72 46.44
N TYR A 7 -6.45 53.44 46.69
CA TYR A 7 -5.43 52.74 45.91
C TYR A 7 -6.01 52.43 44.53
N SER A 8 -5.56 53.16 43.51
CA SER A 8 -5.73 52.80 42.11
C SER A 8 -4.89 51.55 41.83
N VAL A 9 -5.56 50.44 41.54
CA VAL A 9 -4.93 49.21 41.03
C VAL A 9 -4.32 49.53 39.65
N PRO A 10 -3.05 49.18 39.39
CA PRO A 10 -2.47 49.38 38.06
C PRO A 10 -3.18 48.47 37.07
N VAL A 11 -3.75 49.07 36.03
CA VAL A 11 -4.23 48.35 34.84
C VAL A 11 -3.00 47.65 34.26
N LEU A 12 -3.03 46.31 34.20
CA LEU A 12 -2.02 45.53 33.49
C LEU A 12 -1.97 46.05 32.05
N ALA A 13 -0.80 46.53 31.64
CA ALA A 13 -0.61 47.04 30.29
C ALA A 13 -0.60 45.84 29.33
N VAL A 14 -1.51 45.86 28.36
CA VAL A 14 -1.55 44.91 27.24
C VAL A 14 -0.20 44.96 26.54
N LEU A 15 0.42 43.79 26.31
CA LEU A 15 1.70 43.71 25.61
C LEU A 15 1.59 44.33 24.21
N ASP A 16 2.65 45.04 23.80
CA ASP A 16 2.72 45.75 22.51
C ASP A 16 2.57 44.84 21.27
N ASP A 17 2.74 43.52 21.45
CA ASP A 17 2.68 42.51 20.40
C ASP A 17 1.28 41.87 20.25
N VAL A 18 0.32 42.19 21.13
CA VAL A 18 -1.05 41.65 21.07
C VAL A 18 -1.92 42.46 20.11
N PRO A 19 -2.53 41.85 19.07
CA PRO A 19 -3.26 42.59 18.04
C PRO A 19 -4.67 43.04 18.44
N CYS A 20 -5.19 42.59 19.58
CA CYS A 20 -6.52 42.97 20.04
C CYS A 20 -6.52 44.33 20.75
N LEU A 21 -7.70 44.92 20.93
CA LEU A 21 -7.87 46.24 21.55
C LEU A 21 -7.38 46.28 23.01
N ASP A 22 -7.73 45.27 23.81
CA ASP A 22 -7.40 45.19 25.22
C ASP A 22 -7.52 43.75 25.74
N GLU A 23 -7.30 43.55 27.04
CA GLU A 23 -7.37 42.22 27.70
C GLU A 23 -8.78 41.61 27.70
N THR A 24 -9.83 42.37 27.37
CA THR A 24 -11.20 41.84 27.24
C THR A 24 -11.40 41.06 25.94
N TRP A 25 -10.46 41.19 24.99
CA TRP A 25 -10.42 40.45 23.75
C TRP A 25 -9.36 39.35 23.81
N GLN A 26 -9.74 38.14 23.43
CA GLN A 26 -8.86 36.97 23.37
C GLN A 26 -8.38 36.76 21.94
N TYR A 27 -7.06 36.76 21.75
CA TYR A 27 -6.43 36.52 20.45
C TYR A 27 -6.26 35.02 20.16
N SER A 28 -6.47 34.63 18.90
CA SER A 28 -6.12 33.31 18.37
C SER A 28 -5.15 33.45 17.19
N ASP A 29 -3.95 32.88 17.35
CA ASP A 29 -2.90 32.79 16.33
C ASP A 29 -3.21 31.75 15.22
N VAL A 30 -4.23 30.92 15.41
CA VAL A 30 -4.71 29.94 14.43
C VAL A 30 -5.70 30.58 13.45
N SER A 31 -6.69 31.30 13.99
CA SER A 31 -7.72 31.97 13.16
C SER A 31 -7.30 33.36 12.68
N GLY A 32 -6.34 34.01 13.35
CA GLY A 32 -5.97 35.40 13.08
C GLY A 32 -7.06 36.39 13.48
N LYS A 33 -7.82 36.05 14.53
CA LYS A 33 -8.99 36.80 14.99
C LYS A 33 -8.90 37.11 16.49
N CYS A 34 -9.57 38.18 16.87
CA CYS A 34 -9.81 38.55 18.26
C CYS A 34 -11.26 38.29 18.62
N TYR A 35 -11.49 37.67 19.78
CA TYR A 35 -12.81 37.26 20.23
C TYR A 35 -13.15 37.91 21.56
N ARG A 36 -14.41 38.34 21.73
CA ARG A 36 -14.92 38.87 22.99
C ARG A 36 -16.27 38.27 23.32
N PHE A 37 -16.44 37.85 24.57
CA PHE A 37 -17.71 37.34 25.05
C PHE A 37 -18.53 38.48 25.67
N VAL A 38 -19.68 38.78 25.08
CA VAL A 38 -20.51 39.95 25.47
C VAL A 38 -21.82 39.51 26.14
N GLY A 39 -22.34 38.31 25.82
CA GLY A 39 -23.71 37.92 26.15
C GLY A 39 -23.96 37.01 27.37
N LYS A 40 -22.95 36.69 28.21
CA LYS A 40 -23.11 35.67 29.28
C LYS A 40 -24.24 35.97 30.28
N SER A 41 -24.40 37.24 30.65
CA SER A 41 -25.38 37.69 31.65
C SER A 41 -26.67 38.25 31.04
N ALA A 42 -26.70 38.48 29.73
CA ALA A 42 -27.85 39.02 29.00
C ALA A 42 -27.93 38.40 27.59
N PRO A 43 -28.48 37.18 27.46
CA PRO A 43 -28.72 36.55 26.17
C PRO A 43 -29.62 37.41 25.28
N LEU A 44 -29.26 37.55 24.01
CA LEU A 44 -29.97 38.40 23.04
C LEU A 44 -30.52 37.56 21.87
N LYS A 45 -31.50 38.15 21.17
CA LYS A 45 -31.94 37.62 19.87
C LYS A 45 -30.84 37.76 18.83
N TRP A 46 -30.88 36.98 17.75
CA TRP A 46 -29.82 36.98 16.75
C TRP A 46 -29.53 38.39 16.18
N ALA A 47 -30.58 39.11 15.76
CA ALA A 47 -30.43 40.46 15.20
C ALA A 47 -29.90 41.49 16.21
N GLU A 48 -30.33 41.37 17.48
CA GLU A 48 -29.85 42.21 18.58
C GLU A 48 -28.38 41.92 18.91
N ALA A 49 -27.99 40.64 18.90
CA ALA A 49 -26.62 40.19 19.11
C ALA A 49 -25.68 40.67 17.99
N SER A 50 -26.10 40.55 16.72
CA SER A 50 -25.36 41.08 15.56
C SER A 50 -25.16 42.59 15.67
N ALA A 51 -26.22 43.35 15.99
CA ALA A 51 -26.13 44.79 16.21
C ALA A 51 -25.20 45.16 17.39
N ALA A 52 -25.24 44.40 18.49
CA ALA A 52 -24.37 44.61 19.64
C ALA A 52 -22.89 44.38 19.28
N CYS A 53 -22.58 43.38 18.46
CA CYS A 53 -21.21 43.17 17.97
C CYS A 53 -20.75 44.33 17.09
N LEU A 54 -21.57 44.78 16.14
CA LEU A 54 -21.24 45.92 15.26
C LEU A 54 -20.93 47.21 16.05
N GLN A 55 -21.59 47.42 17.19
CA GLN A 55 -21.38 48.60 18.03
C GLN A 55 -20.20 48.48 18.99
N SER A 56 -19.68 47.27 19.23
CA SER A 56 -18.72 46.97 20.32
C SER A 56 -17.40 47.76 20.25
N LEU A 57 -16.93 48.12 19.06
CA LEU A 57 -15.70 48.93 18.86
C LEU A 57 -15.96 50.30 18.21
N SER A 58 -17.21 50.62 17.88
CA SER A 58 -17.55 51.79 17.04
C SER A 58 -17.09 53.15 17.58
N THR A 59 -16.82 53.26 18.89
CA THR A 59 -16.33 54.50 19.53
C THR A 59 -14.81 54.60 19.62
N GLN A 60 -14.09 53.49 19.39
CA GLN A 60 -12.64 53.37 19.61
C GLN A 60 -11.87 53.00 18.34
N SER A 61 -12.54 52.38 17.36
CA SER A 61 -11.93 51.89 16.13
C SER A 61 -12.98 51.80 15.02
N ASN A 62 -12.57 51.96 13.75
CA ASN A 62 -13.42 51.61 12.61
C ASN A 62 -13.29 50.13 12.19
N GLN A 63 -12.66 49.30 13.02
CA GLN A 63 -12.57 47.86 12.80
C GLN A 63 -13.95 47.22 12.72
N SER A 64 -14.19 46.40 11.69
CA SER A 64 -15.45 45.67 11.53
C SER A 64 -15.51 44.52 12.55
N VAL A 65 -16.47 44.62 13.47
CA VAL A 65 -16.80 43.59 14.47
C VAL A 65 -18.11 42.94 14.09
N ARG A 66 -18.20 41.62 14.25
CA ARG A 66 -19.36 40.82 13.84
C ARG A 66 -19.57 39.64 14.79
N LEU A 67 -20.64 38.88 14.58
CA LEU A 67 -20.79 37.56 15.21
C LEU A 67 -19.78 36.57 14.61
N ILE A 68 -19.66 35.41 15.24
CA ILE A 68 -18.65 34.41 14.91
C ILE A 68 -18.83 33.83 13.51
N GLN A 69 -17.72 33.71 12.79
CA GLN A 69 -17.62 33.03 11.50
C GLN A 69 -16.40 32.09 11.49
N PHE A 70 -16.50 30.96 10.79
CA PHE A 70 -15.35 30.06 10.58
C PHE A 70 -15.46 29.37 9.22
N SER A 71 -14.30 29.01 8.66
CA SER A 71 -14.18 28.50 7.29
C SER A 71 -13.41 27.17 7.21
N SER A 72 -12.75 26.76 8.30
CA SER A 72 -11.99 25.51 8.37
C SER A 72 -12.16 24.82 9.72
N GLU A 73 -11.81 23.54 9.78
CA GLU A 73 -11.79 22.77 11.02
C GLU A 73 -10.84 23.38 12.07
N ASP A 74 -9.69 23.90 11.62
CA ASP A 74 -8.73 24.57 12.50
C ASP A 74 -9.30 25.83 13.14
N GLU A 75 -10.07 26.64 12.39
CA GLU A 75 -10.76 27.81 12.94
C GLU A 75 -11.86 27.44 13.93
N LEU A 76 -12.62 26.40 13.62
CA LEU A 76 -13.65 25.88 14.53
C LEU A 76 -13.01 25.40 15.85
N ARG A 77 -11.91 24.65 15.76
CA ARG A 77 -11.17 24.18 16.94
C ARG A 77 -10.64 25.35 17.77
N ALA A 78 -10.07 26.35 17.10
CA ALA A 78 -9.59 27.56 17.75
C ALA A 78 -10.72 28.32 18.47
N LEU A 79 -11.90 28.43 17.84
CA LEU A 79 -13.08 29.03 18.45
C LEU A 79 -13.51 28.26 19.72
N ILE A 80 -13.54 26.93 19.67
CA ILE A 80 -13.94 26.12 20.83
C ILE A 80 -12.91 26.28 21.97
N GLU A 81 -11.62 26.31 21.67
CA GLU A 81 -10.59 26.61 22.68
C GLU A 81 -10.79 27.98 23.34
N ILE A 82 -11.20 28.98 22.56
CA ILE A 82 -11.55 30.31 23.08
C ILE A 82 -12.79 30.24 23.97
N MET A 83 -13.86 29.55 23.54
CA MET A 83 -15.07 29.35 24.34
C MET A 83 -14.76 28.63 25.67
N LEU A 84 -13.90 27.61 25.64
CA LEU A 84 -13.42 26.89 26.83
C LEU A 84 -12.68 27.81 27.80
N ARG A 85 -11.73 28.63 27.30
CA ARG A 85 -10.98 29.59 28.13
C ARG A 85 -11.89 30.64 28.77
N LEU A 86 -12.94 31.04 28.06
CA LEU A 86 -13.95 31.99 28.55
C LEU A 86 -15.00 31.32 29.45
N GLY A 87 -14.90 30.00 29.67
CA GLY A 87 -15.81 29.23 30.51
C GLY A 87 -17.25 29.26 30.00
N ASN A 88 -17.43 29.18 28.67
CA ASN A 88 -18.74 29.09 28.03
C ASN A 88 -18.96 27.68 27.46
N MET A 89 -19.98 27.00 27.99
CA MET A 89 -20.45 25.70 27.50
C MET A 89 -21.84 25.81 26.83
N ASP A 90 -22.45 26.99 26.86
CA ASP A 90 -23.77 27.23 26.27
C ASP A 90 -23.66 27.42 24.75
N SER A 91 -24.74 27.07 24.05
CA SER A 91 -24.90 27.31 22.61
C SER A 91 -24.80 28.81 22.29
N ILE A 92 -24.03 29.17 21.27
CA ILE A 92 -23.82 30.56 20.85
C ILE A 92 -24.37 30.85 19.47
N TRP A 93 -24.69 32.12 19.22
CA TRP A 93 -25.03 32.61 17.87
C TRP A 93 -23.83 32.59 16.92
N LEU A 94 -24.06 32.14 15.68
CA LEU A 94 -23.18 32.36 14.54
C LEU A 94 -23.70 33.50 13.67
N ASP A 95 -22.83 34.13 12.88
CA ASP A 95 -23.19 35.22 11.94
C ASP A 95 -23.91 34.74 10.67
N ALA A 96 -24.59 33.59 10.76
CA ALA A 96 -25.23 32.90 9.65
C ALA A 96 -26.74 33.04 9.71
N HIS A 97 -27.34 33.47 8.59
CA HIS A 97 -28.78 33.68 8.45
C HIS A 97 -29.27 33.22 7.07
N ARG A 98 -30.56 32.88 6.98
CA ARG A 98 -31.27 32.67 5.71
C ARG A 98 -32.63 33.37 5.71
N ASP A 99 -33.04 33.87 4.55
CA ASP A 99 -34.28 34.65 4.44
C ASP A 99 -35.55 33.83 4.73
N SER A 100 -35.56 32.54 4.40
CA SER A 100 -36.71 31.65 4.62
C SER A 100 -36.29 30.18 4.66
N SER A 101 -37.15 29.32 5.23
CA SER A 101 -36.95 27.85 5.23
C SER A 101 -36.76 27.33 3.79
N GLY A 102 -35.75 26.48 3.60
CA GLY A 102 -35.39 25.92 2.30
C GLY A 102 -34.49 26.81 1.42
N LYS A 103 -34.08 27.99 1.91
CA LYS A 103 -32.98 28.76 1.33
C LYS A 103 -31.65 28.41 1.98
N ASP A 104 -30.57 28.64 1.24
CA ASP A 104 -29.21 28.44 1.71
C ASP A 104 -28.86 29.45 2.81
N PHE A 105 -28.19 28.97 3.86
CA PHE A 105 -27.56 29.84 4.84
C PHE A 105 -26.38 30.58 4.23
N ARG A 106 -26.18 31.82 4.64
CA ARG A 106 -25.04 32.67 4.24
C ARG A 106 -24.51 33.41 5.46
N TRP A 107 -23.22 33.71 5.44
CA TRP A 107 -22.68 34.73 6.33
C TRP A 107 -23.33 36.08 6.03
N GLN A 108 -23.55 36.93 7.04
CA GLN A 108 -24.21 38.23 6.85
C GLN A 108 -23.54 39.11 5.78
N ASN A 109 -22.22 39.00 5.66
CA ASN A 109 -21.42 39.74 4.67
C ASN A 109 -21.00 38.89 3.45
N GLY A 110 -21.50 37.65 3.34
CA GLY A 110 -21.12 36.69 2.30
C GLY A 110 -22.20 36.52 1.24
N THR A 111 -21.77 36.25 0.01
CA THR A 111 -22.67 35.95 -1.11
C THR A 111 -22.84 34.45 -1.36
N GLU A 112 -21.93 33.62 -0.84
CA GLU A 112 -21.89 32.18 -1.09
C GLU A 112 -22.66 31.39 -0.01
N PRO A 113 -23.32 30.27 -0.40
CA PRO A 113 -23.89 29.32 0.55
C PRO A 113 -22.85 28.75 1.52
N LEU A 114 -23.24 28.57 2.79
CA LEU A 114 -22.39 27.94 3.79
C LEU A 114 -22.21 26.44 3.53
N GLN A 115 -20.97 25.98 3.63
CA GLN A 115 -20.58 24.58 3.51
C GLN A 115 -19.55 24.26 4.59
N PHE A 116 -19.81 23.20 5.36
CA PHE A 116 -18.92 22.71 6.41
C PHE A 116 -18.60 21.23 6.17
N PRO A 117 -17.74 20.89 5.20
CA PRO A 117 -17.47 19.49 4.83
C PRO A 117 -16.80 18.68 5.96
N PHE A 118 -16.35 19.36 7.02
CA PHE A 118 -15.73 18.79 8.22
C PHE A 118 -16.70 18.67 9.41
N LEU A 119 -17.98 18.99 9.23
CA LEU A 119 -19.01 18.87 10.26
C LEU A 119 -20.26 18.20 9.71
N ASP A 120 -20.80 17.25 10.48
CA ASP A 120 -22.14 16.72 10.22
C ASP A 120 -23.20 17.73 10.70
N TRP A 121 -23.98 18.29 9.78
CA TRP A 121 -25.09 19.20 10.09
C TRP A 121 -26.23 19.03 9.07
N SER A 122 -27.36 19.68 9.32
CA SER A 122 -28.59 19.52 8.53
C SER A 122 -28.52 20.10 7.11
N GLU A 123 -27.42 20.77 6.73
CA GLU A 123 -27.24 21.42 5.42
C GLU A 123 -28.41 22.35 5.04
N GLY A 124 -29.07 22.97 6.02
CA GLY A 124 -30.21 23.85 5.78
C GLY A 124 -31.56 23.15 5.55
N ARG A 125 -31.68 21.84 5.81
CA ARG A 125 -32.96 21.10 5.67
C ARG A 125 -33.95 21.30 6.81
N GLY A 126 -33.55 21.94 7.90
CA GLY A 126 -34.44 22.26 9.02
C GLY A 126 -35.34 23.46 8.72
N ASN A 127 -36.05 23.93 9.74
CA ASN A 127 -36.99 25.07 9.64
C ASN A 127 -36.48 26.37 10.25
N GLY A 128 -35.36 26.36 10.99
CA GLY A 128 -34.81 27.54 11.67
C GLY A 128 -34.12 28.51 10.70
N GLN A 129 -34.13 29.82 10.96
CA GLN A 129 -33.51 30.82 10.07
C GLN A 129 -32.11 31.27 10.53
N CYS A 130 -31.70 30.86 11.73
CA CYS A 130 -30.41 31.19 12.32
C CYS A 130 -29.66 29.91 12.73
N LEU A 131 -28.33 29.99 12.83
CA LEU A 131 -27.48 28.89 13.28
C LEU A 131 -26.93 29.12 14.67
N GLU A 132 -26.92 28.06 15.46
CA GLU A 132 -26.22 28.00 16.73
C GLU A 132 -25.11 26.95 16.74
N LEU A 133 -24.06 27.23 17.50
CA LEU A 133 -22.95 26.31 17.73
C LEU A 133 -22.89 25.92 19.20
N SER A 134 -22.83 24.63 19.47
CA SER A 134 -22.55 24.08 20.81
C SER A 134 -21.48 22.99 20.73
N TYR A 135 -20.84 22.68 21.85
CA TYR A 135 -19.87 21.61 21.93
C TYR A 135 -19.97 20.88 23.27
N LEU A 136 -19.63 19.59 23.27
CA LEU A 136 -19.49 18.78 24.46
C LEU A 136 -18.08 18.20 24.50
N THR A 137 -17.46 18.19 25.67
CA THR A 137 -16.18 17.54 25.89
C THR A 137 -16.40 16.21 26.62
N SER A 138 -15.85 15.13 26.08
CA SER A 138 -15.85 13.82 26.72
C SER A 138 -14.44 13.30 26.88
N ALA A 139 -14.13 12.71 28.03
CA ALA A 139 -12.84 12.06 28.24
C ALA A 139 -12.77 10.77 27.41
N LEU A 140 -11.70 10.57 26.64
CA LEU A 140 -11.51 9.29 25.95
C LEU A 140 -11.08 8.23 26.98
N PRO A 141 -11.69 7.04 26.99
CA PRO A 141 -11.45 6.02 28.03
C PRO A 141 -9.98 5.57 28.18
N THR A 142 -9.16 5.78 27.15
CA THR A 142 -7.79 5.24 27.05
C THR A 142 -6.69 6.28 26.84
N SER A 143 -6.98 7.58 26.98
CA SER A 143 -5.97 8.62 26.80
C SER A 143 -6.22 9.85 27.66
N SER A 144 -5.18 10.64 27.93
CA SER A 144 -5.30 12.00 28.46
C SER A 144 -5.96 12.99 27.47
N ASN A 145 -6.34 12.51 26.27
CA ASN A 145 -6.97 13.32 25.25
C ASN A 145 -8.49 13.32 25.47
N TRP A 146 -9.08 14.49 25.26
CA TRP A 146 -10.51 14.74 25.32
C TRP A 146 -11.05 14.76 23.88
N LYS A 147 -12.22 14.17 23.68
CA LYS A 147 -12.97 14.27 22.42
C LYS A 147 -13.90 15.47 22.51
N MET A 148 -13.92 16.28 21.46
CA MET A 148 -14.92 17.32 21.26
C MET A 148 -16.00 16.81 20.31
N ASP A 149 -17.24 16.80 20.78
CA ASP A 149 -18.40 16.59 19.92
C ASP A 149 -19.04 17.96 19.67
N VAL A 150 -18.91 18.45 18.44
CA VAL A 150 -19.42 19.76 18.02
C VAL A 150 -20.76 19.57 17.35
N THR A 151 -21.73 20.42 17.73
CA THR A 151 -23.07 20.38 17.16
C THR A 151 -23.41 21.74 16.56
N LEU A 152 -23.80 21.73 15.29
CA LEU A 152 -24.33 22.88 14.57
C LEU A 152 -25.82 22.67 14.31
N GLN A 153 -26.68 23.54 14.82
CA GLN A 153 -28.13 23.40 14.73
C GLN A 153 -28.82 24.64 14.14
N GLU A 154 -29.92 24.39 13.43
CA GLU A 154 -30.84 25.41 12.96
C GLU A 154 -31.87 25.74 14.05
N THR A 155 -32.06 27.03 14.32
CA THR A 155 -32.98 27.48 15.37
C THR A 155 -33.74 28.74 14.93
N ASP A 156 -34.78 29.11 15.70
CA ASP A 156 -35.53 30.34 15.54
C ASP A 156 -34.66 31.54 15.98
N CYS A 157 -34.54 32.54 15.12
CA CYS A 157 -33.78 33.77 15.38
C CYS A 157 -34.32 34.59 16.55
N GLU A 158 -35.57 34.33 16.97
CA GLU A 158 -36.23 34.95 18.13
C GLU A 158 -35.81 34.34 19.48
N GLU A 159 -35.11 33.21 19.49
CA GLU A 159 -34.53 32.66 20.71
C GLU A 159 -33.48 33.61 21.31
N ARG A 160 -33.20 33.46 22.61
CA ARG A 160 -32.20 34.28 23.31
C ARG A 160 -31.02 33.42 23.70
N LYS A 161 -29.85 33.75 23.15
CA LYS A 161 -28.61 32.99 23.37
C LYS A 161 -27.44 33.90 23.71
N PRO A 162 -26.44 33.39 24.44
CA PRO A 162 -25.17 34.07 24.55
C PRO A 162 -24.49 34.16 23.17
N PHE A 163 -23.59 35.12 23.03
CA PHE A 163 -22.92 35.38 21.76
C PHE A 163 -21.51 35.88 22.00
N LEU A 164 -20.63 35.54 21.05
CA LEU A 164 -19.28 36.07 20.96
C LEU A 164 -19.23 37.01 19.76
N CYS A 165 -18.46 38.08 19.92
CA CYS A 165 -18.10 38.96 18.83
C CYS A 165 -16.68 38.66 18.38
N GLU A 166 -16.42 38.73 17.10
CA GLU A 166 -15.09 38.63 16.51
C GLU A 166 -14.75 39.85 15.67
N HIS A 167 -13.46 40.14 15.54
CA HIS A 167 -12.92 40.93 14.45
C HIS A 167 -11.64 40.32 13.91
N ASP A 168 -11.37 40.55 12.63
CA ASP A 168 -10.13 40.11 12.00
C ASP A 168 -8.95 40.98 12.46
N VAL A 169 -7.76 40.39 12.40
CA VAL A 169 -6.47 41.07 12.60
C VAL A 169 -5.75 41.17 11.26
N GLN A 170 -5.01 42.26 11.06
CA GLN A 170 -4.14 42.38 9.88
C GLN A 170 -3.11 41.25 9.86
N LEU A 171 -3.18 40.41 8.83
CA LEU A 171 -2.22 39.34 8.58
C LEU A 171 -0.92 39.90 8.00
N CYS A 172 0.20 39.21 8.22
CA CYS A 172 1.43 39.54 7.54
C CYS A 172 1.29 39.32 6.03
N GLN A 173 1.76 40.28 5.25
CA GLN A 173 1.74 40.25 3.78
C GLN A 173 3.18 40.41 3.25
N ASN A 174 3.39 40.00 2.00
CA ASN A 174 4.67 40.17 1.28
C ASN A 174 5.88 39.63 2.05
N PRO A 175 5.94 38.31 2.34
CA PRO A 175 7.09 37.72 3.02
C PRO A 175 8.41 38.02 2.29
N PRO A 176 9.44 38.53 2.99
CA PRO A 176 10.74 38.83 2.41
C PRO A 176 11.51 37.53 2.10
N GLY A 177 12.79 37.61 1.72
CA GLY A 177 13.63 36.42 1.62
C GLY A 177 13.34 35.52 0.41
N GLY A 178 12.71 36.04 -0.65
CA GLY A 178 12.54 35.32 -1.92
C GLY A 178 11.34 34.37 -1.98
N PHE A 179 10.35 34.55 -1.10
CA PHE A 179 9.07 33.84 -1.21
C PHE A 179 8.35 34.21 -2.51
N ASP A 180 7.85 33.19 -3.20
CA ASP A 180 7.10 33.34 -4.45
C ASP A 180 5.71 32.73 -4.30
N ASN A 181 4.70 33.57 -4.18
CA ASN A 181 3.30 33.14 -4.01
C ASN A 181 2.77 32.34 -5.21
N SER A 182 3.44 32.36 -6.37
CA SER A 182 3.04 31.53 -7.51
C SER A 182 3.40 30.06 -7.30
N SER A 183 4.53 29.77 -6.66
CA SER A 183 5.10 28.42 -6.50
C SER A 183 5.15 27.89 -5.06
N MET A 184 4.96 28.77 -4.07
CA MET A 184 5.07 28.46 -2.64
C MET A 184 3.78 28.74 -1.87
N VAL A 185 3.66 28.10 -0.70
CA VAL A 185 2.61 28.36 0.29
C VAL A 185 3.21 28.37 1.69
N LEU A 186 2.58 29.12 2.59
CA LEU A 186 2.89 29.09 4.01
C LEU A 186 2.11 27.96 4.67
N THR A 187 2.75 27.29 5.62
CA THR A 187 2.11 26.31 6.50
C THR A 187 2.31 26.77 7.94
N PRO A 188 1.23 27.14 8.67
CA PRO A 188 -0.17 27.22 8.22
C PRO A 188 -0.43 28.37 7.21
N PRO A 189 -1.56 28.34 6.46
CA PRO A 189 -1.78 29.25 5.32
C PRO A 189 -2.12 30.70 5.72
N LYS A 190 -2.72 30.91 6.90
CA LYS A 190 -3.05 32.24 7.40
C LYS A 190 -1.89 32.81 8.20
N ALA A 191 -1.22 33.82 7.65
CA ALA A 191 -0.06 34.49 8.25
C ALA A 191 -0.42 35.40 9.44
N ALA A 192 -1.05 34.82 10.47
CA ALA A 192 -1.48 35.52 11.67
C ALA A 192 -0.29 35.90 12.57
N PRO A 193 -0.33 37.07 13.24
CA PRO A 193 0.70 37.48 14.20
C PRO A 193 0.99 36.46 15.30
N ARG A 194 2.21 36.49 15.84
CA ARG A 194 2.70 35.61 16.91
C ARG A 194 2.80 34.14 16.56
N LYS A 195 2.88 33.82 15.27
CA LYS A 195 2.98 32.45 14.77
C LYS A 195 4.23 32.27 13.91
N VAL A 196 4.82 31.08 14.01
CA VAL A 196 5.88 30.61 13.11
C VAL A 196 5.24 29.89 11.93
N PHE A 197 5.72 30.21 10.74
CA PHE A 197 5.30 29.65 9.47
C PHE A 197 6.48 28.97 8.79
N THR A 198 6.22 27.85 8.15
CA THR A 198 7.19 27.20 7.28
C THR A 198 6.76 27.40 5.84
N VAL A 199 7.69 27.81 4.97
CA VAL A 199 7.45 27.85 3.53
C VAL A 199 7.63 26.46 2.95
N VAL A 200 6.64 26.02 2.19
CA VAL A 200 6.69 24.77 1.42
C VAL A 200 6.28 25.07 -0.02
N CYS A 201 6.70 24.21 -0.96
CA CYS A 201 6.24 24.32 -2.33
C CYS A 201 4.76 23.92 -2.46
N LYS A 202 4.08 24.50 -3.44
CA LYS A 202 2.76 24.03 -3.86
C LYS A 202 2.83 22.60 -4.38
N GLU A 203 1.68 21.92 -4.39
CA GLU A 203 1.56 20.58 -4.97
C GLU A 203 2.04 20.56 -6.43
N GLY A 204 2.72 19.48 -6.80
CA GLY A 204 3.40 19.36 -8.09
C GLY A 204 4.74 20.09 -8.16
N SER A 205 5.28 20.52 -7.03
CA SER A 205 6.61 21.11 -6.93
C SER A 205 7.32 20.66 -5.65
N TYR A 206 8.65 20.80 -5.63
CA TYR A 206 9.49 20.44 -4.49
C TYR A 206 10.60 21.47 -4.29
N MET A 207 11.07 21.61 -3.04
CA MET A 207 12.16 22.53 -2.73
C MET A 207 13.48 21.97 -3.25
N THR A 208 14.15 22.73 -4.10
CA THR A 208 15.53 22.41 -4.51
C THR A 208 16.51 22.72 -3.37
N PRO A 209 17.58 21.94 -3.17
CA PRO A 209 18.63 22.32 -2.23
C PRO A 209 19.19 23.70 -2.59
N GLY A 210 18.99 24.69 -1.71
CA GLY A 210 19.49 26.04 -1.94
C GLY A 210 21.02 26.08 -1.99
N SER A 211 21.58 26.93 -2.87
CA SER A 211 22.98 27.36 -2.70
C SER A 211 23.07 28.12 -1.39
N THR A 212 24.01 27.79 -0.51
CA THR A 212 24.30 28.53 0.73
C THR A 212 24.56 30.01 0.39
N SER A 213 23.52 30.83 0.49
CA SER A 213 23.66 32.28 0.36
C SER A 213 24.24 32.83 1.66
N SER A 214 25.06 33.88 1.55
CA SER A 214 25.43 34.71 2.69
C SER A 214 24.16 35.18 3.39
N ARG A 215 24.11 35.02 4.72
CA ARG A 215 22.98 35.46 5.54
C ARG A 215 22.81 36.98 5.44
N SER A 216 21.59 37.45 5.19
CA SER A 216 21.24 38.87 5.29
C SER A 216 21.33 39.35 6.73
N VAL A 217 21.49 40.66 6.92
CA VAL A 217 21.53 41.34 8.23
C VAL A 217 20.57 42.54 8.24
N ASP A 218 19.49 42.45 7.46
CA ASP A 218 18.44 43.48 7.44
C ASP A 218 17.60 43.48 8.72
N ALA A 219 16.77 44.52 8.89
CA ALA A 219 15.95 44.72 10.08
C ALA A 219 14.86 43.65 10.29
N ASP A 220 14.62 42.79 9.30
CA ASP A 220 13.62 41.73 9.32
C ASP A 220 14.22 40.36 9.63
N VAL A 221 15.53 40.30 9.88
CA VAL A 221 16.21 39.07 10.30
C VAL A 221 15.93 38.77 11.78
N ASN A 222 15.51 37.53 12.05
CA ASN A 222 15.38 36.97 13.40
C ASN A 222 16.26 35.71 13.50
N ASP A 223 17.26 35.78 14.40
CA ASP A 223 18.26 34.74 14.54
C ASP A 223 17.76 33.41 15.11
N THR A 224 16.57 33.41 15.71
CA THR A 224 15.96 32.22 16.31
C THR A 224 15.24 31.31 15.31
N LEU A 225 15.04 31.78 14.06
CA LEU A 225 14.32 31.05 13.02
C LEU A 225 15.25 30.15 12.21
N GLY A 226 14.76 28.97 11.85
CA GLY A 226 15.42 28.06 10.91
C GLY A 226 15.32 28.52 9.45
N ALA A 227 16.03 27.82 8.57
CA ALA A 227 15.87 28.02 7.13
C ALA A 227 14.42 27.77 6.68
N ASN A 228 13.91 28.57 5.75
CA ASN A 228 12.51 28.54 5.28
C ASN A 228 11.43 28.84 6.34
N GLN A 229 11.82 29.27 7.54
CA GLN A 229 10.88 29.69 8.58
C GLN A 229 10.72 31.20 8.61
N TYR A 230 9.48 31.60 8.85
CA TYR A 230 9.05 32.98 9.04
C TYR A 230 8.33 33.10 10.37
N TYR A 231 8.38 34.29 10.95
CA TYR A 231 7.55 34.65 12.09
C TYR A 231 6.77 35.90 11.72
N CYS A 232 5.45 35.87 11.92
CA CYS A 232 4.65 37.08 11.76
C CYS A 232 4.73 37.87 13.06
N ASP A 233 5.51 38.94 13.04
CA ASP A 233 5.63 39.89 14.15
C ASP A 233 4.63 41.02 13.96
N GLY A 234 4.34 41.77 15.03
CA GLY A 234 3.50 42.94 14.88
C GLY A 234 3.53 43.87 16.07
N LYS A 235 3.14 45.12 15.82
CA LYS A 235 3.22 46.19 16.79
C LYS A 235 1.95 47.01 16.80
N ARG A 236 1.44 47.27 18.01
CA ARG A 236 0.31 48.16 18.25
C ARG A 236 0.69 49.62 18.00
N ASP A 237 -0.27 50.38 17.50
CA ASP A 237 -0.24 51.84 17.56
C ASP A 237 -0.46 52.31 19.02
N PRO A 238 0.11 53.44 19.45
CA PRO A 238 -0.09 53.96 20.81
C PRO A 238 -1.56 54.21 21.20
N SER A 239 -2.47 54.40 20.23
CA SER A 239 -3.90 54.49 20.49
C SER A 239 -4.55 53.17 20.92
N GLY A 240 -3.91 52.03 20.63
CA GLY A 240 -4.46 50.70 20.83
C GLY A 240 -5.51 50.29 19.80
N ASP A 241 -5.77 51.09 18.77
CA ASP A 241 -6.72 50.76 17.71
C ASP A 241 -6.27 49.49 16.94
N PRO A 242 -7.06 48.40 16.96
CA PRO A 242 -6.72 47.17 16.24
C PRO A 242 -6.56 47.35 14.73
N GLN A 243 -7.24 48.35 14.15
CA GLN A 243 -7.14 48.65 12.72
C GLN A 243 -5.77 49.25 12.34
N LEU A 244 -5.07 49.83 13.30
CA LEU A 244 -3.73 50.41 13.13
C LEU A 244 -2.61 49.43 13.50
N TYR A 245 -2.94 48.18 13.85
CA TYR A 245 -1.94 47.16 14.15
C TYR A 245 -1.13 46.81 12.91
N VAL A 246 0.19 47.00 12.97
CA VAL A 246 1.07 46.73 11.83
C VAL A 246 1.74 45.38 12.02
N ALA A 247 1.43 44.43 11.13
CA ALA A 247 2.04 43.10 11.09
C ALA A 247 3.11 43.01 9.98
N ASN A 248 4.29 42.48 10.30
CA ASN A 248 5.41 42.31 9.37
C ASN A 248 6.09 40.95 9.56
N PHE A 249 6.58 40.38 8.47
CA PHE A 249 7.32 39.14 8.54
C PHE A 249 8.75 39.36 9.03
N LYS A 250 9.19 38.47 9.91
CA LYS A 250 10.60 38.20 10.24
C LYS A 250 11.01 36.86 9.64
N TYR A 251 12.28 36.71 9.27
CA TYR A 251 12.81 35.50 8.65
C TYR A 251 14.24 35.22 9.12
N SER A 252 14.80 34.06 8.82
CA SER A 252 16.13 33.64 9.32
C SER A 252 17.32 34.38 8.70
N GLY A 253 17.09 35.26 7.71
CA GLY A 253 18.14 35.94 6.94
C GLY A 253 18.65 35.14 5.74
N TYR A 254 18.23 33.88 5.56
CA TYR A 254 18.54 33.09 4.37
C TYR A 254 17.44 33.22 3.32
N LEU A 255 17.82 33.21 2.05
CA LEU A 255 16.85 33.14 0.96
C LEU A 255 16.15 31.78 0.95
N VAL A 256 14.84 31.79 0.75
CA VAL A 256 14.05 30.57 0.60
C VAL A 256 14.48 29.84 -0.66
N SER A 257 14.61 28.53 -0.52
CA SER A 257 14.97 27.65 -1.62
C SER A 257 13.90 27.68 -2.72
N LYS A 258 14.32 27.75 -3.99
CA LYS A 258 13.39 27.77 -5.12
C LYS A 258 12.64 26.45 -5.24
N CYS A 259 11.39 26.54 -5.69
CA CYS A 259 10.59 25.37 -6.05
C CYS A 259 10.87 24.97 -7.49
N ALA A 260 11.21 23.70 -7.70
CA ALA A 260 11.25 23.09 -9.03
C ALA A 260 9.95 22.32 -9.27
N ARG A 261 9.51 22.29 -10.53
CA ARG A 261 8.35 21.48 -10.93
C ARG A 261 8.69 20.01 -10.83
N LEU A 262 7.79 19.25 -10.24
CA LEU A 262 7.88 17.80 -10.15
C LEU A 262 7.57 17.17 -11.51
N GLN A 263 8.32 16.13 -11.83
CA GLN A 263 8.19 15.39 -13.08
C GLN A 263 8.15 13.89 -12.79
N CYS A 264 7.38 13.15 -13.59
CA CYS A 264 7.30 11.70 -13.51
C CYS A 264 8.07 11.06 -14.66
N PRO A 265 9.12 10.27 -14.38
CA PRO A 265 9.75 9.45 -15.38
C PRO A 265 8.83 8.28 -15.73
N LEU A 266 8.48 8.14 -17.01
CA LEU A 266 7.83 6.95 -17.54
C LEU A 266 8.87 6.08 -18.24
N TYR A 267 8.85 4.79 -17.91
CA TYR A 267 9.70 3.78 -18.51
C TYR A 267 8.81 2.84 -19.34
N PRO A 268 8.64 3.06 -20.66
CA PRO A 268 7.73 2.26 -21.48
C PRO A 268 8.01 0.75 -21.44
N GLN A 269 9.27 0.35 -21.22
CA GLN A 269 9.68 -1.05 -21.03
C GLN A 269 9.05 -1.73 -19.80
N LEU A 270 8.52 -0.96 -18.84
CA LEU A 270 7.84 -1.48 -17.65
C LEU A 270 6.32 -1.62 -17.85
N LEU A 271 5.76 -1.04 -18.92
CA LEU A 271 4.34 -1.14 -19.29
C LEU A 271 4.05 -2.51 -19.91
N LYS A 272 4.08 -3.55 -19.07
CA LYS A 272 3.70 -4.90 -19.48
C LYS A 272 2.20 -4.93 -19.77
N ASN A 273 1.80 -5.73 -20.76
CA ASN A 273 0.39 -5.94 -21.13
C ASN A 273 -0.32 -4.68 -21.67
N VAL A 274 0.42 -3.80 -22.35
CA VAL A 274 -0.09 -2.61 -23.03
C VAL A 274 0.21 -2.68 -24.52
N GLU A 275 -0.76 -2.40 -25.38
CA GLU A 275 -0.64 -2.45 -26.84
C GLU A 275 -0.03 -1.17 -27.43
N ASN A 276 -0.37 -0.02 -26.86
CA ASN A 276 0.04 1.30 -27.33
C ASN A 276 1.10 1.95 -26.42
N ALA A 277 2.05 1.16 -25.92
CA ALA A 277 3.11 1.67 -25.08
C ALA A 277 3.89 2.78 -25.82
N PRO A 278 4.11 3.96 -25.20
CA PRO A 278 4.79 5.08 -25.86
C PRO A 278 6.19 4.72 -26.36
N GLU A 279 6.55 5.19 -27.56
CA GLU A 279 7.90 4.97 -28.12
C GLU A 279 8.94 5.91 -27.51
N LEU A 280 10.15 5.38 -27.26
CA LEU A 280 11.27 6.17 -26.74
C LEU A 280 12.02 6.89 -27.87
N PRO A 281 12.27 8.21 -27.77
CA PRO A 281 13.20 8.92 -28.65
C PRO A 281 14.60 8.29 -28.64
N GLN A 282 15.29 8.34 -29.77
CA GLN A 282 16.65 7.77 -29.90
C GLN A 282 17.61 8.35 -28.85
N GLY A 283 18.27 7.47 -28.10
CA GLY A 283 19.25 7.84 -27.07
C GLY A 283 18.66 8.17 -25.69
N THR A 284 17.34 8.03 -25.50
CA THR A 284 16.67 8.19 -24.20
C THR A 284 16.25 6.85 -23.61
N THR A 285 16.16 6.78 -22.28
CA THR A 285 15.71 5.58 -21.54
C THR A 285 14.35 5.75 -20.88
N GLN A 286 13.82 6.98 -20.89
CA GLN A 286 12.59 7.36 -20.21
C GLN A 286 11.94 8.57 -20.91
N LEU A 287 10.62 8.67 -20.78
CA LEU A 287 9.86 9.87 -21.11
C LEU A 287 9.62 10.66 -19.82
N ILE A 288 9.52 11.98 -19.95
CA ILE A 288 9.35 12.88 -18.80
C ILE A 288 8.04 13.61 -18.95
N PHE A 289 7.16 13.43 -17.97
CA PHE A 289 5.83 14.04 -17.91
C PHE A 289 5.77 15.02 -16.75
N ASN A 290 5.00 16.09 -16.93
CA ASN A 290 4.77 17.06 -15.87
C ASN A 290 3.72 16.55 -14.88
N PHE A 291 3.77 17.04 -13.64
CA PHE A 291 2.71 16.80 -12.65
C PHE A 291 1.31 17.10 -13.20
N GLY A 292 0.36 16.21 -12.93
CA GLY A 292 -1.03 16.28 -13.39
C GLY A 292 -1.25 15.82 -14.84
N GLU A 293 -0.19 15.53 -15.59
CA GLU A 293 -0.36 14.92 -16.92
C GLU A 293 -0.90 13.49 -16.79
N THR A 294 -1.81 13.15 -17.70
CA THR A 294 -2.44 11.83 -17.76
C THR A 294 -2.11 11.12 -19.06
N ILE A 295 -2.06 9.80 -19.01
CA ILE A 295 -1.80 8.94 -20.17
C ILE A 295 -2.86 7.83 -20.19
N ASP A 296 -3.49 7.66 -21.35
CA ASP A 296 -4.43 6.58 -21.61
C ASP A 296 -3.74 5.44 -22.38
N LEU A 297 -3.76 4.24 -21.78
CA LEU A 297 -3.08 3.04 -22.26
C LEU A 297 -4.12 1.95 -22.57
N ASN A 298 -4.03 1.36 -23.76
CA ASN A 298 -4.83 0.23 -24.19
C ASN A 298 -4.20 -1.06 -23.69
N CYS A 299 -4.91 -1.75 -22.79
CA CYS A 299 -4.50 -3.04 -22.28
C CYS A 299 -4.58 -4.12 -23.37
N THR A 300 -3.60 -5.03 -23.37
CA THR A 300 -3.60 -6.21 -24.25
C THR A 300 -4.76 -7.15 -23.92
N GLY A 301 -5.16 -7.98 -24.88
CA GLY A 301 -6.20 -9.00 -24.66
C GLY A 301 -5.98 -9.84 -23.40
N GLY A 302 -7.00 -9.88 -22.53
CA GLY A 302 -6.94 -10.56 -21.23
C GLY A 302 -6.56 -9.67 -20.05
N TYR A 303 -6.38 -8.37 -20.29
CA TYR A 303 -6.05 -7.38 -19.27
C TYR A 303 -7.01 -6.18 -19.34
N VAL A 304 -7.29 -5.59 -18.19
CA VAL A 304 -8.24 -4.50 -17.97
C VAL A 304 -7.65 -3.45 -17.04
N SER A 305 -8.29 -2.28 -16.98
CA SER A 305 -7.87 -1.22 -16.05
C SER A 305 -8.00 -1.66 -14.60
N LEU A 306 -7.00 -1.35 -13.78
CA LEU A 306 -7.05 -1.54 -12.33
C LEU A 306 -8.27 -0.86 -11.68
N HIS A 307 -8.60 0.35 -12.13
CA HIS A 307 -9.69 1.14 -11.56
C HIS A 307 -11.06 0.74 -12.12
N ASN A 308 -11.10 0.06 -13.27
CA ASN A 308 -12.33 -0.37 -13.90
C ASN A 308 -12.15 -1.69 -14.68
N ALA A 309 -12.57 -2.78 -14.06
CA ALA A 309 -12.47 -4.13 -14.64
C ALA A 309 -13.30 -4.32 -15.93
N THR A 310 -14.22 -3.41 -16.26
CA THR A 310 -14.97 -3.47 -17.54
C THR A 310 -14.32 -2.64 -18.65
N SER A 311 -13.23 -1.93 -18.37
CA SER A 311 -12.51 -1.09 -19.33
C SER A 311 -11.21 -1.73 -19.77
N THR A 312 -10.95 -1.74 -21.08
CA THR A 312 -9.63 -2.09 -21.65
C THR A 312 -8.69 -0.89 -21.73
N VAL A 313 -9.12 0.29 -21.28
CA VAL A 313 -8.31 1.50 -21.24
C VAL A 313 -7.92 1.78 -19.79
N GLY A 314 -6.63 1.65 -19.49
CA GLY A 314 -6.03 2.04 -18.22
C GLY A 314 -5.51 3.46 -18.29
N ARG A 315 -5.84 4.29 -17.31
CA ARG A 315 -5.36 5.66 -17.18
C ARG A 315 -4.31 5.75 -16.08
N MET A 316 -3.21 6.43 -16.35
CA MET A 316 -2.19 6.79 -15.37
C MET A 316 -2.10 8.30 -15.24
N GLU A 317 -1.86 8.79 -14.03
CA GLU A 317 -1.66 10.20 -13.71
C GLU A 317 -0.31 10.41 -13.03
N CYS A 318 0.43 11.43 -13.46
CA CYS A 318 1.66 11.86 -12.80
C CYS A 318 1.32 12.62 -11.52
N SER A 319 1.61 12.01 -10.37
CA SER A 319 1.23 12.51 -9.06
C SER A 319 2.42 12.57 -8.10
N GLN A 320 2.15 13.03 -6.88
CA GLN A 320 3.13 13.25 -5.83
C GLN A 320 2.68 12.52 -4.56
N VAL A 321 3.50 11.59 -4.05
CA VAL A 321 3.19 10.85 -2.81
C VAL A 321 3.47 11.70 -1.57
N ASP A 322 4.51 12.53 -1.64
CA ASP A 322 4.96 13.40 -0.55
C ASP A 322 5.41 14.75 -1.12
N ARG A 323 5.06 15.84 -0.42
CA ARG A 323 5.43 17.23 -0.76
C ARG A 323 6.95 17.46 -0.75
N PHE A 324 7.71 16.59 -0.08
CA PHE A 324 9.17 16.64 -0.07
C PHE A 324 9.83 15.77 -1.15
N ALA A 325 9.05 14.94 -1.87
CA ALA A 325 9.59 14.10 -2.91
C ALA A 325 10.09 14.95 -4.10
N ALA A 326 11.35 14.75 -4.47
CA ALA A 326 11.96 15.40 -5.62
C ALA A 326 11.54 14.77 -6.97
N GLU A 327 10.93 13.59 -6.94
CA GLU A 327 10.46 12.86 -8.11
C GLU A 327 9.00 12.49 -7.96
N GLY A 328 8.26 12.59 -9.07
CA GLY A 328 6.87 12.18 -9.14
C GLY A 328 6.71 10.67 -9.33
N VAL A 329 5.52 10.18 -9.04
CA VAL A 329 5.15 8.79 -9.26
C VAL A 329 3.94 8.70 -10.19
N TRP A 330 3.82 7.58 -10.88
CA TRP A 330 2.62 7.27 -11.64
C TRP A 330 1.58 6.59 -10.75
N ILE A 331 0.34 7.06 -10.86
CA ILE A 331 -0.82 6.45 -10.20
C ILE A 331 -1.82 5.98 -11.27
N PRO A 332 -2.13 4.68 -11.36
CA PRO A 332 -1.45 3.58 -10.67
C PRO A 332 -0.02 3.38 -11.19
N GLU A 333 0.78 2.59 -10.47
CA GLU A 333 2.16 2.30 -10.89
C GLU A 333 2.20 1.59 -12.25
N ASN A 334 3.30 1.75 -13.00
CA ASN A 334 3.45 1.29 -14.39
C ASN A 334 3.03 -0.17 -14.64
N TYR A 335 3.30 -1.09 -13.71
CA TYR A 335 2.98 -2.51 -13.86
C TYR A 335 1.57 -2.87 -13.37
N GLN A 336 0.86 -1.92 -12.75
CA GLN A 336 -0.49 -2.09 -12.21
C GLN A 336 -1.56 -1.48 -13.12
N VAL A 337 -1.21 -0.64 -14.09
CA VAL A 337 -2.21 0.03 -14.96
C VAL A 337 -3.15 -0.94 -15.67
N CYS A 338 -2.60 -2.07 -16.15
CA CYS A 338 -3.34 -3.13 -16.81
C CYS A 338 -3.18 -4.44 -16.02
N VAL A 339 -4.26 -4.88 -15.39
CA VAL A 339 -4.32 -6.10 -14.57
C VAL A 339 -5.06 -7.21 -15.30
N ALA A 340 -4.70 -8.46 -15.03
CA ALA A 340 -5.33 -9.60 -15.68
C ALA A 340 -6.84 -9.67 -15.35
N VAL A 341 -7.65 -9.98 -16.36
CA VAL A 341 -9.08 -10.29 -16.19
C VAL A 341 -9.23 -11.43 -15.20
N ARG A 342 -10.27 -11.37 -14.36
CA ARG A 342 -10.54 -12.37 -13.33
C ARG A 342 -11.83 -13.12 -13.66
N CYS A 343 -11.79 -14.44 -13.63
CA CYS A 343 -12.97 -15.28 -13.62
C CYS A 343 -13.63 -15.29 -12.23
N ASP A 344 -14.90 -15.69 -12.15
CA ASP A 344 -15.68 -15.65 -10.90
C ASP A 344 -15.11 -16.61 -9.83
N LEU A 345 -14.68 -16.05 -8.70
CA LEU A 345 -14.07 -16.86 -7.64
C LEU A 345 -15.06 -17.79 -6.95
N ASP A 346 -16.33 -17.40 -6.86
CA ASP A 346 -17.38 -18.21 -6.23
C ASP A 346 -17.83 -19.33 -7.17
N GLU A 347 -17.85 -19.07 -8.48
CA GLU A 347 -17.98 -20.14 -9.49
C GLU A 347 -16.87 -21.19 -9.32
N LEU A 348 -15.61 -20.76 -9.20
CA LEU A 348 -14.48 -21.68 -8.99
C LEU A 348 -14.63 -22.53 -7.73
N LYS A 349 -15.04 -21.92 -6.61
CA LYS A 349 -15.26 -22.66 -5.36
C LYS A 349 -16.41 -23.65 -5.49
N SER A 350 -17.48 -23.27 -6.19
CA SER A 350 -18.63 -24.14 -6.42
C SER A 350 -18.32 -25.32 -7.34
N MET A 351 -17.33 -25.18 -8.23
CA MET A 351 -16.86 -26.25 -9.10
C MET A 351 -16.05 -27.34 -8.38
N VAL A 352 -15.58 -27.10 -7.15
CA VAL A 352 -14.80 -28.09 -6.40
C VAL A 352 -15.71 -29.24 -5.95
N PRO A 353 -15.47 -30.48 -6.42
CA PRO A 353 -16.30 -31.63 -6.03
C PRO A 353 -16.20 -31.94 -4.53
N LYS A 354 -17.19 -32.68 -3.99
CA LYS A 354 -17.05 -33.28 -2.66
C LYS A 354 -15.83 -34.21 -2.62
N ASN A 355 -15.09 -34.19 -1.51
CA ASN A 355 -13.83 -34.91 -1.33
C ASN A 355 -12.71 -34.46 -2.30
N ALA A 356 -12.71 -33.20 -2.72
CA ALA A 356 -11.65 -32.59 -3.51
C ALA A 356 -11.23 -31.22 -2.94
N PHE A 357 -10.12 -30.70 -3.45
CA PHE A 357 -9.61 -29.37 -3.10
C PHE A 357 -8.85 -28.73 -4.27
N LEU A 358 -8.73 -27.41 -4.23
CA LEU A 358 -7.88 -26.64 -5.14
C LEU A 358 -6.42 -26.84 -4.74
N SER A 359 -5.62 -27.49 -5.59
CA SER A 359 -4.26 -27.89 -5.25
C SER A 359 -3.23 -26.84 -5.63
N SER A 360 -3.30 -26.32 -6.86
CA SER A 360 -2.35 -25.36 -7.40
C SER A 360 -2.94 -24.65 -8.63
N ALA A 361 -2.28 -23.58 -9.06
CA ALA A 361 -2.50 -23.01 -10.39
C ALA A 361 -1.17 -22.66 -11.05
N ARG A 362 -1.13 -22.69 -12.38
CA ARG A 362 0.02 -22.24 -13.18
C ARG A 362 -0.47 -21.30 -14.26
N ASN A 363 0.15 -20.13 -14.36
CA ASN A 363 -0.10 -19.24 -15.48
C ASN A 363 0.63 -19.75 -16.72
N TYR A 364 -0.09 -20.03 -17.82
CA TYR A 364 0.53 -20.61 -19.02
C TYR A 364 1.39 -19.61 -19.81
N GLN A 365 1.22 -18.30 -19.59
CA GLN A 365 1.96 -17.25 -20.30
C GLN A 365 3.27 -16.89 -19.58
N THR A 366 3.24 -16.85 -18.25
CA THR A 366 4.38 -16.41 -17.42
C THR A 366 5.09 -17.56 -16.72
N ASP A 367 4.56 -18.78 -16.82
CA ASP A 367 5.02 -19.97 -16.09
C ASP A 367 5.02 -19.84 -14.56
N ARG A 368 4.37 -18.80 -14.03
CA ARG A 368 4.26 -18.59 -12.59
C ARG A 368 3.40 -19.67 -11.96
N LEU A 369 3.92 -20.31 -10.91
CA LEU A 369 3.22 -21.31 -10.11
C LEU A 369 2.63 -20.66 -8.85
N TYR A 370 1.39 -21.03 -8.53
CA TYR A 370 0.66 -20.62 -7.34
C TYR A 370 0.32 -21.84 -6.51
N ALA A 371 0.62 -21.77 -5.22
CA ALA A 371 0.37 -22.85 -4.28
C ALA A 371 -1.03 -22.75 -3.66
N GLN A 372 -1.45 -23.80 -2.95
CA GLN A 372 -2.76 -23.90 -2.30
C GLN A 372 -3.11 -22.71 -1.36
N HIS A 373 -2.14 -22.06 -0.73
CA HIS A 373 -2.42 -20.89 0.13
C HIS A 373 -2.70 -19.60 -0.66
N GLN A 374 -2.56 -19.62 -1.98
CA GLN A 374 -2.73 -18.48 -2.89
C GLN A 374 -3.97 -18.65 -3.77
N VAL A 375 -5.04 -19.30 -3.27
CA VAL A 375 -6.28 -19.57 -4.02
C VAL A 375 -6.85 -18.30 -4.68
N ASN A 376 -6.71 -17.15 -4.03
CA ASN A 376 -7.20 -15.87 -4.53
C ASN A 376 -6.59 -15.50 -5.90
N GLU A 377 -5.40 -16.01 -6.20
CA GLU A 377 -4.69 -15.80 -7.45
C GLU A 377 -5.13 -16.77 -8.56
N PHE A 378 -5.84 -17.86 -8.23
CA PHE A 378 -6.12 -18.92 -9.21
C PHE A 378 -7.05 -18.45 -10.33
N SER A 379 -7.95 -17.53 -10.01
CA SER A 379 -8.98 -17.00 -10.91
C SER A 379 -8.48 -16.02 -11.97
N TYR A 380 -7.19 -15.73 -12.08
CA TYR A 380 -6.68 -14.82 -13.12
C TYR A 380 -6.62 -15.45 -14.51
N TYR A 381 -6.85 -14.63 -15.53
CA TYR A 381 -6.76 -15.01 -16.92
C TYR A 381 -5.43 -15.67 -17.24
N GLY A 382 -5.51 -16.79 -17.94
CA GLY A 382 -4.36 -17.60 -18.32
C GLY A 382 -3.84 -18.54 -17.24
N ASN A 383 -4.48 -18.59 -16.07
CA ASN A 383 -4.18 -19.62 -15.08
C ASN A 383 -4.90 -20.93 -15.41
N VAL A 384 -4.12 -22.01 -15.41
CA VAL A 384 -4.58 -23.41 -15.38
C VAL A 384 -4.57 -23.88 -13.94
N ILE A 385 -5.74 -24.25 -13.44
CA ILE A 385 -6.04 -24.57 -12.06
C ILE A 385 -6.18 -26.08 -11.93
N THR A 386 -5.49 -26.66 -10.96
CA THR A 386 -5.52 -28.10 -10.66
C THR A 386 -6.47 -28.36 -9.50
N ILE A 387 -7.51 -29.15 -9.76
CA ILE A 387 -8.48 -29.61 -8.76
C ILE A 387 -8.23 -31.09 -8.49
N ARG A 388 -7.81 -31.41 -7.27
CA ARG A 388 -7.35 -32.75 -6.88
C ARG A 388 -8.31 -33.39 -5.89
N CYS A 389 -8.60 -34.67 -6.07
CA CYS A 389 -9.33 -35.44 -5.06
C CYS A 389 -8.48 -35.64 -3.80
N ASN A 390 -9.12 -35.74 -2.65
CA ASN A 390 -8.49 -36.12 -1.39
C ASN A 390 -7.85 -37.51 -1.53
N ASN A 391 -6.80 -37.77 -0.74
CA ASN A 391 -6.16 -39.09 -0.73
C ASN A 391 -7.20 -40.19 -0.43
N GLY A 392 -7.19 -41.25 -1.23
CA GLY A 392 -8.19 -42.32 -1.14
C GLY A 392 -9.51 -42.04 -1.89
N PHE A 393 -9.55 -40.99 -2.71
CA PHE A 393 -10.64 -40.71 -3.64
C PHE A 393 -10.12 -40.44 -5.06
N LEU A 394 -10.93 -40.78 -6.07
CA LEU A 394 -10.64 -40.56 -7.49
C LEU A 394 -11.86 -39.96 -8.21
N TYR A 395 -11.64 -39.31 -9.35
CA TYR A 395 -12.72 -38.97 -10.27
C TYR A 395 -13.35 -40.25 -10.86
N PRO A 396 -14.59 -40.20 -11.41
CA PRO A 396 -15.25 -41.36 -12.01
C PRO A 396 -14.47 -42.03 -13.14
N ASP A 397 -13.64 -41.27 -13.86
CA ASP A 397 -12.72 -41.80 -14.88
C ASP A 397 -11.37 -42.25 -14.33
N ARG A 398 -11.29 -42.40 -13.00
CA ARG A 398 -10.14 -42.89 -12.22
C ARG A 398 -8.91 -42.00 -12.23
N THR A 399 -9.01 -40.73 -12.64
CA THR A 399 -7.91 -39.77 -12.47
C THR A 399 -7.91 -39.18 -11.05
N THR A 400 -6.75 -38.70 -10.61
CA THR A 400 -6.58 -38.05 -9.30
C THR A 400 -6.85 -36.54 -9.35
N GLU A 401 -6.72 -35.93 -10.53
CA GLU A 401 -6.84 -34.50 -10.74
C GLU A 401 -7.57 -34.16 -12.04
N LYS A 402 -8.12 -32.95 -12.09
CA LYS A 402 -8.69 -32.29 -13.27
C LYS A 402 -8.12 -30.89 -13.40
N LEU A 403 -8.04 -30.41 -14.64
CA LEU A 403 -7.47 -29.11 -14.97
C LEU A 403 -8.54 -28.19 -15.56
N VAL A 404 -8.66 -27.00 -15.00
CA VAL A 404 -9.62 -25.97 -15.42
C VAL A 404 -8.84 -24.70 -15.76
N ILE A 405 -9.18 -24.01 -16.84
CA ILE A 405 -8.52 -22.76 -17.25
C ILE A 405 -9.46 -21.58 -17.10
N CYS A 406 -8.96 -20.46 -16.57
CA CYS A 406 -9.63 -19.17 -16.70
C CYS A 406 -9.28 -18.53 -18.05
N LYS A 407 -10.26 -18.44 -18.95
CA LYS A 407 -10.12 -17.90 -20.31
C LYS A 407 -11.09 -16.73 -20.52
N LEU A 408 -10.94 -16.00 -21.61
CA LEU A 408 -11.93 -14.99 -21.98
C LEU A 408 -13.20 -15.64 -22.55
N ALA A 409 -14.34 -15.03 -22.27
CA ALA A 409 -15.60 -15.38 -22.93
C ALA A 409 -15.52 -15.10 -24.45
N GLU A 410 -16.29 -15.85 -25.24
CA GLU A 410 -16.33 -15.64 -26.69
C GLU A 410 -16.73 -14.20 -27.01
N ASN A 411 -15.98 -13.57 -27.92
CA ASN A 411 -16.13 -12.17 -28.34
C ASN A 411 -15.99 -11.13 -27.20
N SER A 412 -15.47 -11.50 -26.03
CA SER A 412 -15.22 -10.57 -24.93
C SER A 412 -13.73 -10.33 -24.73
N LYS A 413 -13.37 -9.08 -24.38
CA LYS A 413 -12.02 -8.70 -23.96
C LYS A 413 -11.87 -8.56 -22.44
N THR A 414 -12.98 -8.50 -21.71
CA THR A 414 -13.03 -8.08 -20.31
C THR A 414 -13.70 -9.10 -19.39
N ASN A 415 -14.41 -10.08 -19.95
CA ASN A 415 -15.12 -11.08 -19.16
C ASN A 415 -14.39 -12.42 -19.17
N GLY A 416 -14.09 -12.95 -17.98
CA GLY A 416 -13.46 -14.25 -17.77
C GLY A 416 -14.49 -15.34 -17.53
N VAL A 417 -14.29 -16.51 -18.14
CA VAL A 417 -15.09 -17.72 -17.93
C VAL A 417 -14.20 -18.94 -17.74
N TYR A 418 -14.67 -19.91 -16.97
CA TYR A 418 -13.96 -21.16 -16.82
C TYR A 418 -14.18 -22.10 -18.01
N GLY A 419 -13.12 -22.80 -18.40
CA GLY A 419 -13.15 -23.84 -19.41
C GLY A 419 -12.39 -25.07 -18.95
N GLY A 420 -12.73 -26.23 -19.51
CA GLY A 420 -11.93 -27.43 -19.32
C GLY A 420 -10.55 -27.33 -20.00
N TYR A 421 -9.52 -27.90 -19.37
CA TYR A 421 -8.16 -27.93 -19.90
C TYR A 421 -7.60 -29.36 -19.88
N GLY A 422 -6.69 -29.68 -20.81
CA GLY A 422 -5.99 -30.97 -20.83
C GLY A 422 -6.91 -32.20 -20.95
N GLY A 423 -8.03 -32.07 -21.67
CA GLY A 423 -9.02 -33.15 -21.82
C GLY A 423 -10.12 -33.20 -20.75
N THR A 424 -10.10 -32.26 -19.79
CA THR A 424 -11.20 -32.08 -18.82
C THR A 424 -12.43 -31.51 -19.52
N SER A 425 -13.61 -32.09 -19.30
CA SER A 425 -14.91 -31.52 -19.67
C SER A 425 -15.59 -30.87 -18.46
N LEU A 426 -16.28 -29.76 -18.68
CA LEU A 426 -17.13 -29.11 -17.68
C LEU A 426 -18.62 -29.40 -17.98
N PRO A 427 -19.49 -29.50 -16.95
CA PRO A 427 -19.20 -29.37 -15.52
C PRO A 427 -18.44 -30.58 -14.96
N LEU A 428 -17.67 -30.36 -13.89
CA LEU A 428 -17.01 -31.46 -13.18
C LEU A 428 -18.04 -32.34 -12.46
N PRO A 429 -17.74 -33.63 -12.25
CA PRO A 429 -18.54 -34.50 -11.40
C PRO A 429 -18.74 -33.91 -10.00
N GLY A 430 -19.92 -34.06 -9.40
CA GLY A 430 -20.24 -33.45 -8.11
C GLY A 430 -19.49 -34.02 -6.89
N SER A 431 -18.84 -35.18 -7.03
CA SER A 431 -18.06 -35.81 -5.96
C SER A 431 -16.95 -36.70 -6.52
N CYS A 432 -15.82 -36.79 -5.82
CA CYS A 432 -14.86 -37.87 -6.00
C CYS A 432 -15.36 -39.14 -5.31
N GLU A 433 -15.13 -40.28 -5.96
CA GLU A 433 -15.53 -41.61 -5.49
C GLU A 433 -14.40 -42.25 -4.68
N ALA A 434 -14.74 -43.06 -3.69
CA ALA A 434 -13.74 -43.77 -2.89
C ALA A 434 -12.87 -44.65 -3.78
N THR A 435 -11.56 -44.60 -3.57
CA THR A 435 -10.60 -45.42 -4.30
C THR A 435 -10.90 -46.90 -4.06
N THR A 436 -10.99 -47.64 -5.17
CA THR A 436 -11.11 -49.09 -5.17
C THR A 436 -10.08 -49.70 -6.11
N CYS A 437 -9.65 -50.92 -5.86
CA CYS A 437 -8.75 -51.64 -6.77
C CYS A 437 -9.49 -52.77 -7.47
N MET A 438 -9.28 -52.87 -8.78
CA MET A 438 -9.84 -53.95 -9.61
C MET A 438 -8.94 -55.19 -9.50
N TYR A 439 -9.53 -56.38 -9.34
CA TYR A 439 -8.76 -57.62 -9.30
C TYR A 439 -8.02 -57.88 -10.60
N GLU A 440 -8.58 -57.43 -11.72
CA GLU A 440 -8.07 -57.57 -13.07
C GLU A 440 -6.64 -57.02 -13.21
N ASN A 441 -6.28 -56.06 -12.35
CA ASN A 441 -4.94 -55.49 -12.28
C ASN A 441 -3.96 -56.28 -11.39
N ALA A 442 -4.45 -57.26 -10.62
CA ALA A 442 -3.70 -58.19 -9.77
C ALA A 442 -3.86 -59.66 -10.20
N VAL A 443 -4.21 -59.90 -11.46
CA VAL A 443 -4.47 -61.24 -11.99
C VAL A 443 -3.25 -62.15 -11.79
N ILE A 444 -3.48 -63.26 -11.10
CA ILE A 444 -2.51 -64.35 -11.03
C ILE A 444 -2.38 -64.97 -12.41
N LYS A 445 -1.22 -64.81 -13.03
CA LYS A 445 -0.86 -65.53 -14.25
C LYS A 445 -0.22 -66.87 -13.90
N HIS A 446 -0.37 -67.86 -14.79
CA HIS A 446 0.22 -69.19 -14.59
C HIS A 446 1.76 -69.14 -14.42
N GLU A 447 2.41 -68.22 -15.12
CA GLU A 447 3.85 -67.93 -15.02
C GLU A 447 4.30 -67.37 -13.65
N HIS A 448 3.39 -67.13 -12.71
CA HIS A 448 3.70 -66.61 -11.37
C HIS A 448 3.92 -67.68 -10.30
N HIS A 449 3.76 -68.98 -10.60
CA HIS A 449 4.02 -70.08 -9.64
C HIS A 449 3.36 -69.89 -8.27
N MET A 450 2.12 -69.38 -8.28
CA MET A 450 1.31 -69.10 -7.09
C MET A 450 0.16 -70.09 -7.03
N LYS A 451 -0.19 -70.50 -5.81
CA LYS A 451 -1.34 -71.35 -5.55
C LYS A 451 -2.64 -70.69 -6.05
N PRO A 452 -3.62 -71.49 -6.50
CA PRO A 452 -4.88 -70.98 -7.04
C PRO A 452 -5.81 -70.37 -5.98
N TYR A 453 -5.51 -70.56 -4.70
CA TYR A 453 -6.24 -69.94 -3.59
C TYR A 453 -5.42 -68.81 -2.98
N PHE A 454 -6.13 -67.80 -2.47
CA PHE A 454 -5.54 -66.62 -1.84
C PHE A 454 -6.43 -66.16 -0.68
N LEU A 455 -5.84 -65.44 0.28
CA LEU A 455 -6.62 -64.81 1.34
C LEU A 455 -6.88 -63.35 0.98
N ILE A 456 -8.09 -62.87 1.29
CA ILE A 456 -8.47 -61.48 1.11
C ILE A 456 -8.91 -60.90 2.44
N GLN A 457 -8.44 -59.70 2.72
CA GLN A 457 -8.96 -58.84 3.77
C GLN A 457 -9.45 -57.54 3.11
N ASN A 458 -10.77 -57.36 2.99
CA ASN A 458 -11.36 -56.16 2.42
C ASN A 458 -11.60 -55.11 3.52
N GLY A 459 -10.77 -54.07 3.58
CA GLY A 459 -10.82 -53.07 4.65
C GLY A 459 -10.48 -53.67 6.03
N THR A 460 -11.36 -53.47 7.02
CA THR A 460 -11.21 -53.95 8.41
C THR A 460 -11.86 -55.31 8.67
N GLY A 461 -12.27 -56.04 7.62
CA GLY A 461 -12.88 -57.36 7.77
C GLY A 461 -11.88 -58.45 8.18
N ASP A 462 -12.42 -59.62 8.51
CA ASP A 462 -11.63 -60.84 8.72
C ASP A 462 -11.07 -61.37 7.40
N TRP A 463 -10.00 -62.15 7.48
CA TRP A 463 -9.41 -62.81 6.32
C TRP A 463 -10.34 -63.90 5.79
N MET A 464 -10.66 -63.83 4.50
CA MET A 464 -11.49 -64.81 3.79
C MET A 464 -10.62 -65.60 2.82
N ASN A 465 -10.78 -66.92 2.80
CA ASN A 465 -10.11 -67.81 1.83
C ASN A 465 -10.97 -67.95 0.58
N VAL A 466 -10.40 -67.64 -0.58
CA VAL A 466 -11.12 -67.60 -1.85
C VAL A 466 -10.25 -68.16 -2.97
N SER A 467 -10.90 -68.89 -3.87
CA SER A 467 -10.30 -69.46 -5.08
C SER A 467 -10.72 -68.73 -6.35
N LYS A 468 -11.63 -67.75 -6.24
CA LYS A 468 -12.12 -66.95 -7.35
C LYS A 468 -12.48 -65.55 -6.87
N HIS A 469 -12.18 -64.55 -7.70
CA HIS A 469 -12.62 -63.18 -7.48
C HIS A 469 -14.15 -63.04 -7.62
N GLU A 470 -14.75 -62.20 -6.78
CA GLU A 470 -16.20 -61.94 -6.74
C GLU A 470 -16.70 -60.98 -7.83
N GLY A 471 -15.80 -60.38 -8.63
CA GLY A 471 -16.17 -59.43 -9.69
C GLY A 471 -16.54 -58.04 -9.18
N ILE A 472 -16.23 -57.72 -7.92
CA ILE A 472 -16.55 -56.46 -7.25
C ILE A 472 -15.25 -55.74 -6.89
N PRO A 473 -15.12 -54.41 -7.11
CA PRO A 473 -13.91 -53.67 -6.73
C PRO A 473 -13.58 -53.78 -5.24
N TYR A 474 -12.31 -53.96 -4.90
CA TYR A 474 -11.85 -54.02 -3.51
C TYR A 474 -11.66 -52.62 -2.93
N ALA A 475 -12.00 -52.43 -1.66
CA ALA A 475 -11.87 -51.14 -1.00
C ALA A 475 -10.41 -50.71 -0.84
N LEU A 476 -10.19 -49.41 -0.64
CA LEU A 476 -8.91 -48.86 -0.22
C LEU A 476 -8.33 -49.61 0.99
N GLN A 477 -7.01 -49.85 1.00
CA GLN A 477 -6.31 -50.65 2.02
C GLN A 477 -6.71 -52.13 2.09
N ALA A 478 -7.56 -52.64 1.18
CA ALA A 478 -7.77 -54.07 1.07
C ALA A 478 -6.45 -54.79 0.80
N LYS A 479 -6.25 -55.93 1.45
CA LYS A 479 -5.05 -56.77 1.32
C LYS A 479 -5.40 -58.08 0.66
N ILE A 480 -4.57 -58.50 -0.28
CA ILE A 480 -4.63 -59.84 -0.85
C ILE A 480 -3.31 -60.53 -0.56
N ARG A 481 -3.40 -61.73 0.01
CA ARG A 481 -2.27 -62.60 0.32
C ARG A 481 -2.25 -63.77 -0.65
N PHE A 482 -1.20 -63.83 -1.45
CA PHE A 482 -0.91 -64.97 -2.33
C PHE A 482 0.10 -65.90 -1.68
N PHE A 483 0.07 -67.17 -2.07
CA PHE A 483 0.98 -68.21 -1.58
C PHE A 483 1.73 -68.82 -2.75
N CYS A 484 3.01 -69.11 -2.58
CA CYS A 484 3.80 -69.79 -3.60
C CYS A 484 3.48 -71.29 -3.68
N GLU A 485 3.63 -71.86 -4.88
CA GLU A 485 3.62 -73.30 -5.08
C GLU A 485 4.81 -73.97 -4.39
N GLU A 486 4.71 -75.29 -4.16
CA GLU A 486 5.79 -76.04 -3.52
C GLU A 486 7.07 -76.00 -4.39
N GLY A 487 8.21 -75.73 -3.76
CA GLY A 487 9.47 -75.50 -4.48
C GLY A 487 9.69 -74.07 -4.98
N PHE A 488 8.78 -73.13 -4.70
CA PHE A 488 8.90 -71.71 -5.04
C PHE A 488 8.77 -70.81 -3.79
N GLU A 489 9.34 -69.61 -3.84
CA GLU A 489 9.31 -68.57 -2.79
C GLU A 489 9.22 -67.17 -3.40
N THR A 490 8.88 -66.18 -2.59
CA THR A 490 8.88 -64.78 -3.04
C THR A 490 10.29 -64.23 -3.19
N VAL A 491 10.45 -63.06 -3.82
CA VAL A 491 11.76 -62.36 -3.93
C VAL A 491 12.40 -62.11 -2.55
N ASN A 492 11.59 -62.05 -1.48
CA ASN A 492 12.05 -61.87 -0.11
C ASN A 492 12.20 -63.20 0.67
N GLN A 493 12.23 -64.35 -0.01
CA GLN A 493 12.37 -65.69 0.59
C GLN A 493 11.25 -66.07 1.58
N ASN A 494 10.05 -65.52 1.37
CA ASN A 494 8.85 -65.91 2.12
C ASN A 494 7.96 -66.84 1.29
N GLU A 495 7.14 -67.65 1.96
CA GLU A 495 6.17 -68.54 1.32
C GLU A 495 4.90 -67.81 0.84
N ASP A 496 4.69 -66.57 1.30
CA ASP A 496 3.54 -65.73 0.98
C ASP A 496 3.93 -64.28 0.67
N PHE A 497 3.06 -63.60 -0.08
CA PHE A 497 3.21 -62.21 -0.48
C PHE A 497 1.90 -61.44 -0.32
N ASN A 498 1.97 -60.23 0.24
CA ASN A 498 0.81 -59.36 0.42
C ASN A 498 0.87 -58.19 -0.55
N ILE A 499 -0.21 -57.97 -1.31
CA ILE A 499 -0.48 -56.72 -2.02
C ILE A 499 -1.57 -55.95 -1.30
N THR A 500 -1.48 -54.62 -1.34
CA THR A 500 -2.45 -53.72 -0.72
C THR A 500 -2.99 -52.76 -1.77
N CYS A 501 -4.29 -52.46 -1.72
CA CYS A 501 -4.89 -51.45 -2.58
C CYS A 501 -4.43 -50.05 -2.15
N SER A 502 -3.68 -49.36 -3.02
CA SER A 502 -3.14 -48.02 -2.78
C SER A 502 -4.21 -46.94 -2.89
N ASP A 503 -3.85 -45.74 -2.44
CA ASP A 503 -4.61 -44.49 -2.62
C ASP A 503 -4.82 -44.10 -4.09
N THR A 504 -3.94 -44.55 -4.99
CA THR A 504 -4.03 -44.37 -6.44
C THR A 504 -4.91 -45.41 -7.15
N GLY A 505 -5.51 -46.35 -6.43
CA GLY A 505 -6.36 -47.39 -7.02
C GLY A 505 -5.58 -48.49 -7.74
N LEU A 506 -4.30 -48.62 -7.41
CA LEU A 506 -3.39 -49.64 -7.92
C LEU A 506 -2.98 -50.60 -6.80
N TRP A 507 -2.64 -51.83 -7.17
CA TRP A 507 -2.09 -52.78 -6.20
C TRP A 507 -0.62 -52.50 -5.93
N SER A 508 -0.24 -52.44 -4.65
CA SER A 508 1.13 -52.18 -4.22
C SER A 508 1.58 -53.22 -3.17
N PRO A 509 2.73 -53.90 -3.37
CA PRO A 509 3.56 -53.82 -4.56
C PRO A 509 2.86 -54.47 -5.77
N GLN A 510 3.35 -54.19 -6.98
CA GLN A 510 2.89 -54.92 -8.17
C GLN A 510 3.26 -56.40 -8.03
N LEU A 511 2.39 -57.28 -8.53
CA LEU A 511 2.60 -58.71 -8.41
C LEU A 511 3.80 -59.13 -9.29
N ILE A 512 4.88 -59.55 -8.63
CA ILE A 512 6.06 -60.15 -9.24
C ILE A 512 5.99 -61.61 -8.77
N GLY A 513 5.78 -62.56 -9.67
CA GLY A 513 5.51 -63.97 -9.33
C GLY A 513 6.54 -64.62 -8.39
N CYS A 514 6.24 -65.81 -7.90
CA CYS A 514 7.16 -66.61 -7.10
C CYS A 514 8.33 -67.15 -7.95
N ILE A 515 9.51 -67.20 -7.36
CA ILE A 515 10.76 -67.69 -7.93
C ILE A 515 11.10 -69.08 -7.36
N ALA A 516 11.80 -69.92 -8.12
CA ALA A 516 12.16 -71.25 -7.64
C ALA A 516 13.09 -71.15 -6.41
N LYS A 517 12.84 -71.97 -5.39
CA LYS A 517 13.73 -72.09 -4.22
C LYS A 517 15.09 -72.54 -4.72
N THR A 518 16.10 -71.68 -4.59
CA THR A 518 17.49 -72.08 -4.84
C THR A 518 17.87 -73.15 -3.81
N ALA A 519 18.32 -74.31 -4.28
CA ALA A 519 18.80 -75.40 -3.43
C ALA A 519 19.77 -74.86 -2.38
N GLU A 520 19.54 -75.21 -1.11
CA GLU A 520 20.29 -74.78 0.06
C GLU A 520 21.79 -74.63 -0.24
N ILE A 521 22.25 -73.39 -0.32
CA ILE A 521 23.67 -73.10 -0.14
C ILE A 521 23.89 -73.09 1.37
N PRO A 522 24.79 -73.91 1.94
CA PRO A 522 24.94 -74.02 3.38
C PRO A 522 25.37 -72.68 3.98
N SER A 523 24.51 -72.10 4.82
CA SER A 523 24.80 -70.87 5.56
C SER A 523 25.79 -71.15 6.70
N THR A 524 26.86 -70.37 6.81
CA THR A 524 27.68 -70.32 8.03
C THR A 524 27.09 -69.31 9.03
N ASN A 525 27.37 -69.52 10.32
CA ASN A 525 26.76 -68.90 11.51
C ASN A 525 26.88 -67.35 11.65
N THR A 526 27.15 -66.59 10.60
CA THR A 526 27.26 -65.12 10.67
C THR A 526 26.44 -64.35 9.61
N GLY A 527 25.60 -65.01 8.82
CA GLY A 527 24.50 -64.34 8.09
C GLY A 527 24.92 -63.24 7.10
N ARG A 528 26.13 -63.29 6.52
CA ARG A 528 26.52 -62.44 5.37
C ARG A 528 26.84 -63.31 4.16
N PHE A 529 26.11 -63.07 3.08
CA PHE A 529 26.41 -63.59 1.74
C PHE A 529 27.71 -62.98 1.23
N TYR A 530 28.62 -63.81 0.71
CA TYR A 530 29.74 -63.38 -0.12
C TYR A 530 29.67 -64.19 -1.42
N THR A 531 29.11 -63.60 -2.47
CA THR A 531 29.46 -64.02 -3.83
C THR A 531 30.70 -63.23 -4.22
N GLU A 532 31.74 -63.88 -4.76
CA GLU A 532 32.72 -63.14 -5.55
C GLU A 532 31.95 -62.34 -6.60
N PRO A 533 32.19 -61.02 -6.73
CA PRO A 533 31.50 -60.22 -7.72
C PRO A 533 31.96 -60.67 -9.11
N GLU A 534 31.19 -61.55 -9.76
CA GLU A 534 31.32 -61.73 -11.19
C GLU A 534 30.65 -60.52 -11.85
N GLU A 535 31.47 -59.52 -12.21
CA GLU A 535 31.03 -58.41 -13.06
C GLU A 535 30.33 -59.00 -14.29
N ALA A 536 29.06 -58.63 -14.52
CA ALA A 536 28.42 -58.90 -15.80
C ALA A 536 29.39 -58.42 -16.91
N LYS A 537 29.64 -59.25 -17.92
CA LYS A 537 30.66 -58.98 -18.98
C LYS A 537 30.49 -57.63 -19.71
N SER A 538 29.38 -56.93 -19.49
CA SER A 538 29.10 -55.57 -20.01
C SER A 538 29.20 -54.44 -18.97
N ALA A 539 29.39 -54.70 -17.68
CA ALA A 539 29.45 -53.69 -16.62
C ALA A 539 30.69 -52.78 -16.74
N LYS A 540 31.83 -53.32 -17.16
CA LYS A 540 33.03 -52.53 -17.46
C LYS A 540 32.83 -51.55 -18.61
N ALA A 541 31.99 -51.89 -19.59
CA ALA A 541 31.69 -51.02 -20.74
C ALA A 541 30.66 -49.94 -20.40
N ILE A 542 29.66 -50.26 -19.57
CA ILE A 542 28.60 -49.30 -19.18
C ILE A 542 29.15 -48.25 -18.20
N SER A 543 30.03 -48.65 -17.26
CA SER A 543 30.67 -47.73 -16.31
C SER A 543 31.58 -46.70 -16.99
N SER A 544 32.36 -47.12 -18.01
CA SER A 544 33.23 -46.18 -18.74
C SER A 544 32.45 -45.20 -19.60
N ILE A 545 31.35 -45.64 -20.23
CA ILE A 545 30.51 -44.75 -21.07
C ILE A 545 29.77 -43.72 -20.22
N MET A 546 29.25 -44.12 -19.05
CA MET A 546 28.62 -43.19 -18.10
C MET A 546 29.61 -42.14 -17.57
N LEU A 547 30.82 -42.56 -17.23
CA LEU A 547 31.88 -41.62 -16.81
C LEU A 547 32.24 -40.65 -17.93
N ILE A 548 32.39 -41.12 -19.18
CA ILE A 548 32.66 -40.26 -20.33
C ILE A 548 31.53 -39.25 -20.55
N LEU A 549 30.26 -39.67 -20.46
CA LEU A 549 29.11 -38.76 -20.59
C LEU A 549 29.07 -37.70 -19.49
N ILE A 550 29.41 -38.06 -18.25
CA ILE A 550 29.49 -37.12 -17.13
C ILE A 550 30.60 -36.09 -17.38
N PHE A 551 31.78 -36.50 -17.84
CA PHE A 551 32.86 -35.56 -18.19
C PHE A 551 32.51 -34.66 -19.37
N ILE A 552 31.77 -35.16 -20.37
CA ILE A 552 31.26 -34.35 -21.48
C ILE A 552 30.24 -33.33 -20.96
N PHE A 553 29.32 -33.73 -20.09
CA PHE A 553 28.31 -32.83 -19.51
C PHE A 553 28.96 -31.74 -18.65
N LEU A 554 29.91 -32.12 -17.78
CA LEU A 554 30.70 -31.17 -17.00
C LEU A 554 31.53 -30.24 -17.88
N GLY A 555 32.11 -30.75 -18.97
CA GLY A 555 32.80 -29.95 -19.97
C GLY A 555 31.90 -28.92 -20.65
N PHE A 556 30.66 -29.30 -20.99
CA PHE A 556 29.66 -28.37 -21.55
C PHE A 556 29.20 -27.32 -20.54
N VAL A 557 29.02 -27.69 -19.26
CA VAL A 557 28.69 -26.73 -18.20
C VAL A 557 29.83 -25.73 -18.01
N ILE A 558 31.08 -26.19 -17.95
CA ILE A 558 32.25 -25.31 -17.83
C ILE A 558 32.41 -24.41 -19.08
N LEU A 559 32.16 -24.93 -20.28
CA LEU A 559 32.16 -24.13 -21.51
C LEU A 559 31.07 -23.07 -21.50
N LEU A 560 29.85 -23.42 -21.08
CA LEU A 560 28.75 -22.46 -20.95
C LEU A 560 29.08 -21.38 -19.92
N ASP A 561 29.60 -21.75 -18.74
CA ASP A 561 30.03 -20.78 -17.73
C ASP A 561 31.17 -19.89 -18.22
N LEU A 562 32.18 -20.44 -18.92
CA LEU A 562 33.27 -19.65 -19.51
C LEU A 562 32.77 -18.70 -20.61
N THR A 563 31.79 -19.10 -21.43
CA THR A 563 31.19 -18.19 -22.42
C THR A 563 30.37 -17.09 -21.76
N THR A 564 29.71 -17.38 -20.64
CA THR A 564 28.93 -16.41 -19.87
C THR A 564 29.84 -15.41 -19.16
N ILE A 565 30.87 -15.90 -18.47
CA ILE A 565 31.93 -15.07 -17.85
C ILE A 565 32.67 -14.26 -18.91
N GLY A 566 32.95 -14.83 -20.09
CA GLY A 566 33.59 -14.12 -21.19
C GLY A 566 32.73 -12.96 -21.73
N ARG A 567 31.42 -13.15 -21.81
CA ARG A 567 30.46 -12.10 -22.19
C ARG A 567 30.44 -10.97 -21.15
N ASP A 568 30.40 -11.33 -19.88
CA ASP A 568 30.32 -10.39 -18.76
C ASP A 568 31.64 -9.65 -18.55
N MET A 569 32.80 -10.31 -18.70
CA MET A 569 34.12 -9.66 -18.72
C MET A 569 34.26 -8.68 -19.88
N LYS A 570 33.70 -8.98 -21.06
CA LYS A 570 33.74 -8.06 -22.22
C LYS A 570 32.89 -6.82 -21.97
N GLN A 571 31.74 -6.95 -21.30
CA GLN A 571 30.94 -5.82 -20.85
C GLN A 571 31.64 -5.03 -19.73
N LEU A 572 32.27 -5.70 -18.77
CA LEU A 572 33.07 -5.08 -17.71
C LEU A 572 34.24 -4.28 -18.28
N TRP A 573 34.95 -4.81 -19.28
CA TRP A 573 36.06 -4.12 -19.96
C TRP A 573 35.59 -2.91 -20.79
N SER A 574 34.41 -3.01 -21.41
CA SER A 574 33.79 -1.86 -22.09
C SER A 574 33.47 -0.75 -21.09
N ASN A 575 32.89 -1.11 -19.94
CA ASN A 575 32.55 -0.17 -18.87
C ASN A 575 33.80 0.41 -18.19
N LEU A 576 34.87 -0.37 -18.00
CA LEU A 576 36.16 0.10 -17.50
C LEU A 576 36.86 1.05 -18.48
N LYS A 577 36.80 0.79 -19.80
CA LYS A 577 37.30 1.73 -20.82
C LYS A 577 36.51 3.04 -20.83
N LEU A 578 35.19 2.99 -20.60
CA LEU A 578 34.34 4.18 -20.47
C LEU A 578 34.65 4.96 -19.18
N GLN A 579 34.92 4.27 -18.08
CA GLN A 579 35.39 4.86 -16.81
C GLN A 579 36.78 5.51 -16.98
N GLN A 580 37.76 4.84 -17.60
CA GLN A 580 39.08 5.43 -17.89
C GLN A 580 38.99 6.65 -18.82
N LYS A 581 38.10 6.64 -19.82
CA LYS A 581 37.82 7.83 -20.66
C LYS A 581 37.17 8.98 -19.89
N ARG A 582 36.35 8.69 -18.87
CA ARG A 582 35.79 9.72 -17.97
C ARG A 582 36.86 10.28 -17.02
N ILE A 583 37.74 9.44 -16.49
CA ILE A 583 38.85 9.86 -15.62
C ILE A 583 39.90 10.67 -16.39
N SER A 584 40.22 10.31 -17.64
CA SER A 584 41.15 11.10 -18.47
C SER A 584 40.55 12.43 -18.93
N ARG A 585 39.24 12.50 -19.23
CA ARG A 585 38.52 13.76 -19.46
C ARG A 585 38.40 14.63 -18.19
N GLY A 586 38.31 14.01 -17.01
CA GLY A 586 38.39 14.69 -15.71
C GLY A 586 39.77 15.29 -15.43
N ARG A 587 40.85 14.54 -15.71
CA ARG A 587 42.24 15.04 -15.56
C ARG A 587 42.61 16.15 -16.56
N PHE A 588 42.12 16.11 -17.80
CA PHE A 588 42.29 17.22 -18.75
C PHE A 588 41.52 18.48 -18.35
N LYS A 589 40.39 18.37 -17.64
CA LYS A 589 39.68 19.52 -17.06
C LYS A 589 40.38 20.10 -15.83
N MET A 590 41.02 19.27 -15.00
CA MET A 590 41.82 19.76 -13.85
C MET A 590 43.17 20.34 -14.26
N SER A 591 43.82 19.85 -15.32
CA SER A 591 45.09 20.42 -15.80
C SER A 591 44.92 21.74 -16.56
N ALA A 592 43.72 22.08 -17.03
CA ALA A 592 43.41 23.37 -17.66
C ALA A 592 43.07 24.48 -16.65
N ASN A 593 42.82 24.14 -15.38
CA ASN A 593 42.37 25.10 -14.35
C ASN A 593 43.45 25.46 -13.31
N ASN A 594 44.68 24.91 -13.44
CA ASN A 594 45.78 25.12 -12.49
C ASN A 594 46.80 26.20 -12.91
N ASN A 595 46.51 27.04 -13.91
CA ASN A 595 47.37 28.16 -14.29
C ASN A 595 46.86 29.54 -13.86
N THR A 596 45.89 29.61 -12.94
CA THR A 596 45.47 30.89 -12.35
C THR A 596 45.33 30.78 -10.83
N GLY A 597 46.39 31.17 -10.13
CA GLY A 597 46.29 32.10 -9.01
C GLY A 597 46.02 31.56 -7.61
N LYS A 598 47.12 31.43 -6.84
CA LYS A 598 47.36 31.98 -5.48
C LYS A 598 46.28 31.84 -4.38
N GLY A 599 46.73 31.28 -3.24
CA GLY A 599 46.54 31.91 -1.93
C GLY A 599 46.06 31.02 -0.77
N GLU A 600 47.02 30.65 0.10
CA GLU A 600 46.90 30.53 1.57
C GLU A 600 45.98 29.49 2.25
N SER A 601 46.62 28.37 2.61
CA SER A 601 46.85 27.80 3.95
C SER A 601 45.79 27.85 5.07
N ALA A 602 45.65 26.65 5.68
CA ALA A 602 45.46 26.30 7.11
C ALA A 602 44.19 25.47 7.31
N PHE A 603 44.07 24.41 8.12
CA PHE A 603 44.94 23.49 8.87
C PHE A 603 43.94 22.54 9.59
N ASP A 604 44.26 21.24 9.77
CA ASP A 604 43.72 20.28 10.78
C ASP A 604 42.20 20.02 10.92
N ASN A 605 41.68 18.85 11.27
CA ASN A 605 42.07 17.43 11.34
C ASN A 605 40.71 16.65 11.58
N PRO A 606 40.64 15.34 11.88
CA PRO A 606 39.59 14.46 11.37
C PRO A 606 38.65 13.94 12.48
N ASP A 607 37.82 12.93 12.11
CA ASP A 607 36.95 12.10 12.96
C ASP A 607 35.64 12.82 13.37
N GLU A 608 34.46 12.19 13.43
CA GLU A 608 34.10 10.79 13.58
C GLU A 608 32.59 10.65 13.32
N ASN A 609 32.16 9.43 12.98
CA ASN A 609 30.81 8.89 13.17
C ASN A 609 29.66 9.40 12.28
N ASP A 610 29.32 8.60 11.26
CA ASP A 610 27.90 8.34 11.04
C ASP A 610 27.60 6.88 10.66
N TYR A 611 26.55 6.38 11.31
CA TYR A 611 26.17 4.98 11.42
C TYR A 611 25.50 4.46 10.14
N ALA A 612 26.05 3.39 9.58
CA ALA A 612 25.41 2.61 8.53
C ALA A 612 24.26 1.76 9.13
N THR A 613 23.02 2.18 8.92
CA THR A 613 21.84 1.36 9.20
C THR A 613 21.45 0.60 7.93
N ILE A 614 21.86 -0.66 7.85
CA ILE A 614 21.45 -1.64 6.85
C ILE A 614 20.02 -2.09 7.17
N ARG A 615 19.05 -1.78 6.30
CA ARG A 615 17.68 -2.30 6.39
C ARG A 615 17.47 -3.38 5.33
N ASN A 616 17.40 -4.63 5.81
CA ASN A 616 16.93 -5.79 5.08
C ASN A 616 15.50 -5.58 4.55
N ARG A 617 15.28 -5.84 3.26
CA ARG A 617 13.95 -6.13 2.69
C ARG A 617 13.95 -7.57 2.19
N TYR A 618 13.35 -8.45 2.98
CA TYR A 618 12.56 -9.58 2.50
C TYR A 618 11.17 -9.39 3.08
N GLY A 619 10.18 -9.39 2.20
CA GLY A 619 8.75 -9.31 2.44
C GLY A 619 8.07 -9.62 1.12
#